data_AF-A0A1H9UYC0-F1
#
_entry.id   AF-A0A1H9UYC0-F1
#
_cell.length_a   1.000
_cell.length_b   1.000
_cell.length_c   1.000
_cell.angle_alpha   90.00
_cell.angle_beta   90.00
_cell.angle_gamma   90.00
#
_symmetry.space_group_name_H-M   'P 1'
#
loop_
_entity.id
_entity.type
_entity.pdbx_description
1 polymer ?
#
loop_
_entity_poly.entity_id
_entity_poly.type
_entity_poly.pdbx_seq_one_letter_code
_entity_poly.pdbx_strand_id
1 'polypeptide(L)'
;MVPTQSHVPTGRPLWSLLEDAFVDESSEHLTVHGRWGAIQLADTSPVVREALHRMSLGPVALENISALHENFVRWKTGGGPCLIWRKLKNTLDQLGGCVVPSLGMDDGAGPILSVVAVTGDAVFTLPHIGDHETVSMRPGTEIERLNGDQALTCGGRQYQVILHSAPATEIAKSLLDGETTIAHISDALHVSRTLVADVVAYLAGAQLVVPRC
;
A
#
# COMPACT_ATOMS: atom_id res chain seq x y z
N MET A 1 14.98 16.31 11.26
CA MET A 1 14.11 15.31 10.63
C MET A 1 13.24 14.73 11.73
N VAL A 2 11.98 15.16 11.84
CA VAL A 2 11.05 14.56 12.80
C VAL A 2 10.86 13.11 12.36
N PRO A 3 10.98 12.11 13.24
CA PRO A 3 10.66 10.75 12.85
C PRO A 3 9.18 10.72 12.49
N THR A 4 8.88 10.67 11.20
CA THR A 4 7.52 10.51 10.70
C THR A 4 7.04 9.15 11.20
N GLN A 5 6.12 9.15 12.16
CA GLN A 5 5.53 7.92 12.64
C GLN A 5 4.90 7.19 11.46
N SER A 6 5.28 5.93 11.23
CA SER A 6 4.69 5.12 10.17
C SER A 6 3.37 4.56 10.66
N HIS A 7 2.34 4.63 9.82
CA HIS A 7 1.05 4.03 10.11
C HIS A 7 1.18 2.51 10.09
N VAL A 8 0.64 1.85 11.12
CA VAL A 8 0.54 0.39 11.18
C VAL A 8 -0.92 0.04 10.88
N PRO A 9 -1.22 -0.51 9.69
CA PRO A 9 -2.59 -0.75 9.31
C PRO A 9 -3.24 -1.78 10.24
N THR A 10 -4.50 -1.52 10.61
CA THR A 10 -5.32 -2.48 11.37
C THR A 10 -5.88 -3.57 10.49
N GLY A 11 -6.26 -3.22 9.26
CA GLY A 11 -6.58 -4.15 8.20
C GLY A 11 -5.35 -4.93 7.73
N ARG A 12 -5.53 -5.66 6.62
CA ARG A 12 -4.51 -6.57 6.10
C ARG A 12 -3.72 -5.88 5.01
N PRO A 13 -2.46 -5.48 5.24
CA PRO A 13 -1.61 -5.05 4.14
C PRO A 13 -1.35 -6.25 3.23
N LEU A 14 -1.57 -6.05 1.94
CA LEU A 14 -1.35 -7.04 0.90
C LEU A 14 -0.34 -6.48 -0.10
N TRP A 15 0.44 -7.36 -0.70
CA TRP A 15 1.42 -7.02 -1.72
C TRP A 15 1.25 -7.96 -2.91
N SER A 16 1.28 -7.42 -4.12
CA SER A 16 1.44 -8.19 -5.35
C SER A 16 2.46 -7.53 -6.26
N LEU A 17 2.84 -8.24 -7.31
CA LEU A 17 3.51 -7.63 -8.45
C LEU A 17 2.45 -7.00 -9.37
N LEU A 18 2.88 -6.04 -10.19
CA LEU A 18 2.11 -5.58 -11.34
C LEU A 18 1.81 -6.75 -12.28
N GLU A 19 0.68 -6.69 -12.99
CA GLU A 19 0.22 -7.75 -13.89
C GLU A 19 1.23 -8.05 -15.02
N ASP A 20 1.97 -7.03 -15.46
CA ASP A 20 2.99 -7.18 -16.50
C ASP A 20 4.40 -7.45 -15.94
N ALA A 21 4.52 -7.69 -14.63
CA ALA A 21 5.77 -8.04 -13.99
C ALA A 21 5.90 -9.56 -13.81
N PHE A 22 7.06 -10.11 -14.16
CA PHE A 22 7.38 -11.52 -13.95
C PHE A 22 8.77 -11.70 -13.33
N VAL A 23 8.93 -12.81 -12.61
CA VAL A 23 10.16 -13.14 -11.89
C VAL A 23 10.95 -14.15 -12.71
N ASP A 24 12.19 -13.80 -13.05
CA ASP A 24 13.19 -14.70 -13.60
C ASP A 24 14.16 -15.13 -12.48
N GLU A 25 14.17 -16.42 -12.19
CA GLU A 25 14.84 -17.00 -11.03
C GLU A 25 15.84 -18.08 -11.46
N SER A 26 17.09 -17.89 -11.01
CA SER A 26 18.15 -18.91 -11.03
C SER A 26 18.74 -19.09 -9.63
N SER A 27 19.69 -20.02 -9.46
CA SER A 27 20.34 -20.22 -8.15
C SER A 27 21.10 -18.98 -7.67
N GLU A 28 21.75 -18.25 -8.58
CA GLU A 28 22.64 -17.11 -8.25
C GLU A 28 21.98 -15.73 -8.47
N HIS A 29 20.95 -15.65 -9.30
CA HIS A 29 20.32 -14.40 -9.70
C HIS A 29 18.81 -14.44 -9.53
N LEU A 30 18.26 -13.30 -9.16
CA LEU A 30 16.84 -13.05 -9.06
C LEU A 30 16.55 -11.71 -9.74
N THR A 31 15.80 -11.75 -10.83
CA THR A 31 15.50 -10.58 -11.65
C THR A 31 13.99 -10.45 -11.77
N VAL A 32 13.48 -9.23 -11.59
CA VAL A 32 12.08 -8.92 -11.90
C VAL A 32 12.04 -8.11 -13.17
N HIS A 33 11.33 -8.63 -14.17
CA HIS A 33 11.08 -7.94 -15.43
C HIS A 33 9.72 -7.26 -15.34
N GLY A 34 9.62 -6.00 -15.75
CA GLY A 34 8.35 -5.30 -15.87
C GLY A 34 8.42 -4.21 -16.94
N ARG A 35 7.38 -3.39 -17.04
CA ARG A 35 7.27 -2.33 -18.07
C ARG A 35 8.38 -1.28 -18.06
N TRP A 36 9.09 -1.10 -16.94
CA TRP A 36 10.19 -0.14 -16.82
C TRP A 36 11.58 -0.79 -16.97
N GLY A 37 11.64 -2.07 -17.31
CA GLY A 37 12.88 -2.81 -17.53
C GLY A 37 13.09 -3.96 -16.56
N ALA A 38 14.29 -4.53 -16.60
CA ALA A 38 14.72 -5.62 -15.73
C ALA A 38 15.42 -5.07 -14.48
N ILE A 39 15.01 -5.55 -13.30
CA ILE A 39 15.54 -5.16 -12.00
C ILE A 39 16.22 -6.38 -11.39
N GLN A 40 17.56 -6.38 -11.37
CA GLN A 40 18.33 -7.42 -10.70
C GLN A 40 18.36 -7.14 -9.20
N LEU A 41 17.86 -8.08 -8.41
CA LEU A 41 17.76 -7.93 -6.96
C LEU A 41 19.08 -8.23 -6.26
N ALA A 42 19.39 -7.42 -5.24
CA ALA A 42 20.58 -7.61 -4.43
C ALA A 42 20.41 -8.74 -3.38
N ASP A 43 19.19 -8.96 -2.90
CA ASP A 43 18.86 -10.01 -1.95
C ASP A 43 18.18 -11.19 -2.67
N THR A 44 18.86 -12.33 -2.71
CA THR A 44 18.38 -13.58 -3.32
C THR A 44 18.00 -14.62 -2.26
N SER A 45 17.75 -14.19 -1.01
CA SER A 45 17.42 -15.09 0.08
C SER A 45 16.11 -15.86 -0.15
N PRO A 46 15.93 -17.03 0.48
CA PRO A 46 14.70 -17.82 0.35
C PRO A 46 13.43 -17.05 0.72
N VAL A 47 13.52 -16.11 1.67
CA VAL A 47 12.38 -15.27 2.10
C VAL A 47 11.96 -14.32 0.97
N VAL A 48 12.93 -13.72 0.27
CA VAL A 48 12.64 -12.85 -0.88
C VAL A 48 12.04 -13.66 -2.03
N ARG A 49 12.63 -14.81 -2.38
CA ARG A 49 12.13 -15.69 -3.44
C ARG A 49 10.68 -16.12 -3.17
N GLU A 50 10.40 -16.58 -1.96
CA GLU A 50 9.05 -16.96 -1.55
C GLU A 50 8.07 -15.79 -1.59
N ALA A 51 8.49 -14.59 -1.16
CA ALA A 51 7.66 -13.39 -1.24
C ALA A 51 7.31 -13.04 -2.69
N LEU A 52 8.30 -12.99 -3.59
CA LEU A 52 8.06 -12.68 -5.00
C LEU A 52 7.21 -13.75 -5.69
N HIS A 53 7.46 -15.02 -5.38
CA HIS A 53 6.63 -16.11 -5.90
C HIS A 53 5.16 -15.90 -5.52
N ARG A 54 4.86 -15.67 -4.24
CA ARG A 54 3.47 -15.41 -3.81
C ARG A 54 2.88 -14.13 -4.40
N MET A 55 3.67 -13.06 -4.46
CA MET A 55 3.24 -11.78 -5.04
C MET A 55 2.94 -11.89 -6.55
N SER A 56 3.59 -12.81 -7.26
CA SER A 56 3.31 -13.10 -8.68
C SER A 56 1.99 -13.82 -8.89
N LEU A 57 1.47 -14.51 -7.85
CA LEU A 57 0.18 -15.19 -7.86
C LEU A 57 -0.99 -14.27 -7.47
N GLY A 58 -0.70 -13.06 -6.97
CA GLY A 58 -1.69 -12.07 -6.59
C GLY A 58 -1.43 -11.43 -5.21
N PRO A 59 -2.38 -10.62 -4.71
CA PRO A 59 -2.23 -9.94 -3.42
C PRO A 59 -2.06 -10.91 -2.26
N VAL A 60 -0.92 -10.85 -1.59
CA VAL A 60 -0.57 -11.69 -0.45
C VAL A 60 -0.21 -10.86 0.79
N ALA A 61 -0.65 -11.31 1.95
CA ALA A 61 -0.17 -10.80 3.23
C ALA A 61 1.21 -11.41 3.53
N LEU A 62 2.28 -10.60 3.44
CA LEU A 62 3.65 -11.11 3.59
C LEU A 62 3.95 -11.62 5.00
N GLU A 63 3.21 -11.18 6.03
CA GLU A 63 3.29 -11.74 7.38
C GLU A 63 2.90 -13.22 7.47
N ASN A 64 2.28 -13.78 6.43
CA ASN A 64 1.95 -15.21 6.34
C ASN A 64 3.12 -16.06 5.83
N ILE A 65 4.27 -15.47 5.52
CA ILE A 65 5.51 -16.21 5.32
C ILE A 65 6.07 -16.55 6.70
N SER A 66 6.31 -17.83 6.98
CA SER A 66 6.65 -18.31 8.33
C SER A 66 7.85 -17.57 8.94
N ALA A 67 8.89 -17.25 8.14
CA ALA A 67 10.05 -16.50 8.59
C ALA A 67 9.75 -15.04 8.99
N LEU A 68 8.64 -14.47 8.52
CA LEU A 68 8.21 -13.11 8.80
C LEU A 68 7.16 -13.02 9.92
N HIS A 69 6.37 -14.08 10.11
CA HIS A 69 5.24 -14.11 11.04
C HIS A 69 5.64 -13.79 12.49
N GLU A 70 6.62 -14.52 13.03
CA GLU A 70 7.08 -14.32 14.42
C GLU A 70 7.64 -12.90 14.66
N ASN A 71 8.24 -12.32 13.62
CA ASN A 71 8.79 -10.98 13.65
C ASN A 71 7.69 -9.91 13.55
N PHE A 72 6.63 -10.18 12.80
CA PHE A 72 5.48 -9.29 12.65
C PHE A 72 4.70 -9.13 13.96
N VAL A 73 4.50 -10.23 14.69
CA VAL A 73 3.86 -10.20 16.02
C VAL A 73 4.64 -9.30 16.98
N ARG A 74 5.98 -9.37 16.98
CA ARG A 74 6.84 -8.49 17.79
C ARG A 74 6.77 -7.02 17.35
N TRP A 75 6.59 -6.76 16.05
CA TRP A 75 6.45 -5.39 15.56
C TRP A 75 5.14 -4.76 16.02
N LYS A 76 4.02 -5.48 15.90
CA LYS A 76 2.70 -5.02 16.39
C LYS A 76 2.69 -4.71 17.89
N THR A 77 3.53 -5.37 18.69
CA THR A 77 3.62 -5.13 20.14
C THR A 77 4.67 -4.08 20.53
N GLY A 78 5.17 -3.29 19.58
CA GLY A 78 6.04 -2.14 19.83
C GLY A 78 7.54 -2.41 19.64
N GLY A 79 7.93 -3.60 19.18
CA GLY A 79 9.29 -3.85 18.69
C GLY A 79 9.50 -3.16 17.33
N GLY A 80 10.67 -2.59 17.06
CA GLY A 80 10.97 -2.09 15.71
C GLY A 80 10.99 -3.22 14.66
N PRO A 81 10.95 -2.88 13.35
CA PRO A 81 11.04 -3.89 12.29
C PRO A 81 12.36 -4.66 12.41
N CYS A 82 12.28 -6.00 12.38
CA CYS A 82 13.46 -6.85 12.47
C CYS A 82 14.33 -6.75 11.19
N LEU A 83 15.55 -7.29 11.25
CA LEU A 83 16.48 -7.26 10.11
C LEU A 83 15.89 -7.91 8.84
N ILE A 84 15.14 -9.01 8.99
CA ILE A 84 14.53 -9.73 7.85
C ILE A 84 13.47 -8.85 7.18
N TRP A 85 12.59 -8.21 7.97
CA TRP A 85 11.59 -7.28 7.45
C TRP A 85 12.22 -6.06 6.76
N ARG A 86 13.30 -5.50 7.32
CA ARG A 86 14.03 -4.39 6.67
C ARG A 86 14.65 -4.80 5.34
N LYS A 87 15.24 -6.00 5.27
CA LYS A 87 15.80 -6.54 4.02
C LYS A 87 14.72 -6.74 2.96
N LEU A 88 13.59 -7.32 3.35
CA LEU A 88 12.45 -7.47 2.45
C LEU A 88 11.91 -6.11 1.99
N LYS A 89 11.71 -5.16 2.90
CA LYS A 89 11.27 -3.81 2.54
C LYS A 89 12.24 -3.13 1.58
N ASN A 90 13.55 -3.21 1.81
CA ASN A 90 14.55 -2.68 0.89
C ASN A 90 14.47 -3.35 -0.49
N THR A 91 14.16 -4.63 -0.55
CA THR A 91 13.96 -5.36 -1.81
C THR A 91 12.70 -4.88 -2.53
N LEU A 92 11.60 -4.70 -1.81
CA LEU A 92 10.36 -4.13 -2.36
C LEU A 92 10.58 -2.69 -2.85
N ASP A 93 11.38 -1.90 -2.15
CA ASP A 93 11.75 -0.54 -2.57
C ASP A 93 12.64 -0.54 -3.81
N GLN A 94 13.52 -1.54 -3.95
CA GLN A 94 14.31 -1.74 -5.17
C GLN A 94 13.43 -2.05 -6.39
N LEU A 95 12.33 -2.77 -6.19
CA LEU A 95 11.36 -3.08 -7.25
C LEU A 95 10.52 -1.87 -7.67
N GLY A 96 10.45 -0.84 -6.82
CA GLY A 96 9.78 0.42 -7.09
C GLY A 96 8.36 0.22 -7.63
N GLY A 97 8.11 0.74 -8.82
CA GLY A 97 6.79 0.71 -9.46
C GLY A 97 6.25 -0.70 -9.76
N CYS A 98 7.07 -1.75 -9.72
CA CYS A 98 6.63 -3.12 -9.95
C CYS A 98 5.80 -3.70 -8.80
N VAL A 99 5.77 -3.06 -7.63
CA VAL A 99 5.02 -3.50 -6.46
C VAL A 99 3.67 -2.79 -6.41
N VAL A 100 2.62 -3.56 -6.10
CA VAL A 100 1.26 -3.05 -5.86
C VAL A 100 0.92 -3.30 -4.39
N PRO A 101 1.03 -2.27 -3.53
CA PRO A 101 0.51 -2.31 -2.17
C PRO A 101 -1.02 -2.21 -2.19
N SER A 102 -1.69 -3.09 -1.48
CA SER A 102 -3.15 -3.10 -1.36
C SER A 102 -3.57 -3.23 0.09
N LEU A 103 -4.75 -2.70 0.42
CA LEU A 103 -5.37 -2.87 1.72
C LEU A 103 -6.52 -3.86 1.57
N GLY A 104 -6.51 -4.95 2.34
CA GLY A 104 -7.61 -5.88 2.47
C GLY A 104 -8.30 -5.79 3.83
N MET A 105 -9.52 -6.32 3.91
CA MET A 105 -10.23 -6.54 5.18
C MET A 105 -9.96 -7.96 5.71
N ASP A 106 -10.27 -8.17 6.98
CA ASP A 106 -10.14 -9.49 7.65
C ASP A 106 -11.23 -10.50 7.24
N ASP A 107 -12.01 -10.21 6.20
CA ASP A 107 -13.10 -11.05 5.68
C ASP A 107 -12.65 -12.05 4.60
N GLY A 108 -11.43 -11.89 4.08
CA GLY A 108 -10.90 -12.73 3.01
C GLY A 108 -11.43 -12.42 1.61
N ALA A 109 -12.20 -11.32 1.43
CA ALA A 109 -12.82 -10.94 0.15
C ALA A 109 -11.85 -10.27 -0.85
N GLY A 110 -10.56 -10.18 -0.52
CA GLY A 110 -9.55 -9.52 -1.33
C GLY A 110 -9.27 -8.08 -0.91
N PRO A 111 -8.57 -7.30 -1.74
CA PRO A 111 -8.27 -5.90 -1.44
C PRO A 111 -9.52 -5.01 -1.58
N ILE A 112 -9.67 -4.04 -0.68
CA ILE A 112 -10.66 -2.95 -0.78
C ILE A 112 -10.12 -1.77 -1.59
N LEU A 113 -8.79 -1.60 -1.63
CA LEU A 113 -8.09 -0.68 -2.52
C LEU A 113 -6.71 -1.23 -2.88
N SER A 114 -6.20 -0.80 -4.03
CA SER A 114 -4.86 -1.13 -4.53
C SER A 114 -4.16 0.13 -5.04
N VAL A 115 -2.89 0.31 -4.68
CA VAL A 115 -2.05 1.43 -5.09
C VAL A 115 -1.17 0.98 -6.23
N VAL A 116 -1.43 1.51 -7.43
CA VAL A 116 -0.75 1.09 -8.66
C VAL A 116 0.18 2.22 -9.11
N ALA A 117 1.48 1.92 -9.24
CA ALA A 117 2.45 2.90 -9.67
C ALA A 117 2.28 3.27 -11.16
N VAL A 118 2.52 4.53 -11.49
CA VAL A 118 2.58 5.04 -12.87
C VAL A 118 4.02 5.34 -13.32
N THR A 119 4.98 5.31 -12.38
CA THR A 119 6.43 5.45 -12.64
C THR A 119 7.21 4.27 -12.05
N GLY A 120 8.37 3.94 -12.63
CA GLY A 120 9.17 2.79 -12.20
C GLY A 120 9.96 3.00 -10.91
N ASP A 121 10.22 4.24 -10.52
CA ASP A 121 10.97 4.63 -9.32
C ASP A 121 10.08 4.91 -8.09
N ALA A 122 8.80 4.57 -8.18
CA ALA A 122 7.81 4.86 -7.14
C ALA A 122 8.10 4.03 -5.86
N VAL A 123 8.32 4.71 -4.73
CA VAL A 123 8.53 4.07 -3.42
C VAL A 123 7.36 4.38 -2.49
N PHE A 124 6.72 3.33 -1.98
CA PHE A 124 5.51 3.47 -1.17
C PHE A 124 5.84 3.48 0.33
N THR A 125 5.24 4.43 1.04
CA THR A 125 5.30 4.56 2.50
C THR A 125 3.93 4.88 3.06
N LEU A 126 3.63 4.38 4.26
CA LEU A 126 2.36 4.65 4.95
C LEU A 126 2.57 5.70 6.05
N PRO A 127 2.25 6.98 5.79
CA PRO A 127 2.35 8.01 6.82
C PRO A 127 1.24 7.84 7.86
N HIS A 128 1.56 8.09 9.13
CA HIS A 128 0.55 8.24 10.17
C HIS A 128 -0.11 9.61 10.09
N ILE A 129 -1.44 9.63 10.21
CA ILE A 129 -2.29 10.83 10.26
C ILE A 129 -3.15 10.72 11.51
N GLY A 130 -3.19 11.76 12.33
CA GLY A 130 -3.95 11.76 13.57
C GLY A 130 -5.46 11.84 13.36
N ASP A 131 -6.25 11.23 14.25
CA ASP A 131 -7.72 11.15 14.14
C ASP A 131 -8.42 12.52 13.98
N HIS A 132 -7.82 13.56 14.56
CA HIS A 132 -8.32 14.94 14.58
C HIS A 132 -7.51 15.88 13.67
N GLU A 133 -6.52 15.35 12.95
CA GLU A 133 -5.75 16.12 11.98
C GLU A 133 -6.63 16.39 10.76
N THR A 134 -6.68 17.66 10.34
CA THR A 134 -7.44 18.04 9.16
C THR A 134 -6.73 17.52 7.91
N VAL A 135 -7.47 16.82 7.07
CA VAL A 135 -7.00 16.28 5.80
C VAL A 135 -7.91 16.72 4.66
N SER A 136 -7.36 16.71 3.46
CA SER A 136 -8.13 16.93 2.24
C SER A 136 -7.58 16.10 1.10
N MET A 137 -8.43 15.76 0.13
CA MET A 137 -7.93 15.32 -1.16
C MET A 137 -7.09 16.42 -1.83
N ARG A 138 -6.03 16.02 -2.51
CA ARG A 138 -5.21 16.93 -3.30
C ARG A 138 -6.05 17.55 -4.44
N PRO A 139 -5.91 18.86 -4.71
CA PRO A 139 -6.57 19.48 -5.84
C PRO A 139 -6.18 18.83 -7.17
N GLY A 140 -7.17 18.60 -8.04
CA GLY A 140 -6.98 17.90 -9.31
C GLY A 140 -6.92 16.37 -9.19
N THR A 141 -7.30 15.81 -8.03
CA THR A 141 -7.63 14.39 -7.95
C THR A 141 -9.03 14.16 -8.53
N GLU A 142 -9.15 13.18 -9.42
CA GLU A 142 -10.40 12.81 -10.09
C GLU A 142 -10.74 11.33 -9.83
N ILE A 143 -12.03 10.99 -9.89
CA ILE A 143 -12.50 9.60 -9.90
C ILE A 143 -12.87 9.24 -11.33
N GLU A 144 -12.17 8.24 -11.88
CA GLU A 144 -12.43 7.66 -13.19
C GLU A 144 -12.99 6.24 -13.04
N ARG A 145 -13.76 5.79 -14.03
CA ARG A 145 -14.24 4.40 -14.06
C ARG A 145 -13.25 3.54 -14.83
N LEU A 146 -12.75 2.48 -14.21
CA LEU A 146 -11.74 1.59 -14.79
C LEU A 146 -12.17 0.13 -14.64
N ASN A 147 -12.48 -0.53 -15.76
CA ASN A 147 -12.80 -1.98 -15.81
C ASN A 147 -13.85 -2.47 -14.79
N GLY A 148 -14.82 -1.62 -14.44
CA GLY A 148 -15.86 -1.94 -13.45
C GLY A 148 -15.60 -1.35 -12.06
N ASP A 149 -14.35 -1.07 -11.75
CA ASP A 149 -13.91 -0.39 -10.53
C ASP A 149 -13.84 1.13 -10.71
N GLN A 150 -13.49 1.84 -9.63
CA GLN A 150 -13.19 3.27 -9.63
C GLN A 150 -11.69 3.49 -9.40
N ALA A 151 -11.09 4.41 -10.12
CA ALA A 151 -9.69 4.79 -9.97
C ALA A 151 -9.59 6.26 -9.54
N LEU A 152 -8.79 6.53 -8.52
CA LEU A 152 -8.36 7.88 -8.17
C LEU A 152 -7.06 8.21 -8.89
N THR A 153 -7.08 9.27 -9.68
CA THR A 153 -5.93 9.77 -10.44
C THR A 153 -5.65 11.22 -10.05
N CYS A 154 -4.39 11.62 -10.04
CA CYS A 154 -4.00 13.02 -9.86
C CYS A 154 -2.76 13.32 -10.68
N GLY A 155 -2.83 14.34 -11.53
CA GLY A 155 -1.75 14.71 -12.44
C GLY A 155 -0.40 14.91 -11.73
N GLY A 156 0.66 14.30 -12.27
CA GLY A 156 2.02 14.43 -11.75
C GLY A 156 2.31 13.66 -10.46
N ARG A 157 1.44 12.72 -10.05
CA ARG A 157 1.70 11.78 -8.95
C ARG A 157 2.23 10.45 -9.48
N GLN A 158 2.94 9.74 -8.61
CA GLN A 158 3.56 8.45 -8.94
C GLN A 158 2.59 7.26 -8.85
N TYR A 159 1.36 7.49 -8.39
CA TYR A 159 0.38 6.45 -8.14
C TYR A 159 -1.01 6.83 -8.65
N GLN A 160 -1.75 5.81 -9.08
CA GLN A 160 -3.20 5.79 -9.14
C GLN A 160 -3.72 4.82 -8.07
N VAL A 161 -4.89 5.05 -7.50
CA VAL A 161 -5.48 4.14 -6.51
C VAL A 161 -6.76 3.54 -7.05
N ILE A 162 -6.80 2.22 -7.17
CA ILE A 162 -8.00 1.48 -7.57
C ILE A 162 -8.82 1.17 -6.32
N LEU A 163 -10.11 1.49 -6.36
CA LEU A 163 -11.09 1.29 -5.31
C LEU A 163 -11.98 0.12 -5.71
N HIS A 164 -11.83 -1.00 -5.00
CA HIS A 164 -12.50 -2.26 -5.33
C HIS A 164 -13.81 -2.46 -4.57
N SER A 165 -14.02 -1.74 -3.45
CA SER A 165 -15.18 -1.93 -2.60
C SER A 165 -15.80 -0.61 -2.11
N ALA A 166 -17.06 -0.71 -1.67
CA ALA A 166 -17.84 0.44 -1.22
C ALA A 166 -17.18 1.19 -0.04
N PRO A 167 -16.67 0.56 1.03
CA PRO A 167 -16.06 1.31 2.14
C PRO A 167 -14.92 2.25 1.70
N ALA A 168 -13.98 1.75 0.89
CA ALA A 168 -12.89 2.59 0.38
C ALA A 168 -13.39 3.71 -0.53
N THR A 169 -14.39 3.39 -1.36
CA THR A 169 -15.02 4.34 -2.29
C THR A 169 -15.73 5.49 -1.58
N GLU A 170 -16.55 5.19 -0.58
CA GLU A 170 -17.32 6.22 0.15
C GLU A 170 -16.39 7.10 1.01
N ILE A 171 -15.33 6.53 1.59
CA ILE A 171 -14.28 7.32 2.27
C ILE A 171 -13.58 8.27 1.28
N ALA A 172 -13.21 7.78 0.10
CA ALA A 172 -12.57 8.60 -0.93
C ALA A 172 -13.47 9.75 -1.41
N LYS A 173 -14.76 9.50 -1.60
CA LYS A 173 -15.74 10.54 -1.96
C LYS A 173 -15.88 11.59 -0.86
N SER A 174 -15.97 11.18 0.40
CA SER A 174 -16.04 12.11 1.53
C SER A 174 -14.81 13.04 1.60
N LEU A 175 -13.63 12.55 1.22
CA LEU A 175 -12.39 13.35 1.13
C LEU A 175 -12.38 14.33 -0.07
N LEU A 176 -13.13 14.02 -1.13
CA LEU A 176 -13.28 14.90 -2.30
C LEU A 176 -14.26 16.04 -2.04
N ASP A 177 -15.24 15.83 -1.15
CA ASP A 177 -16.26 16.83 -0.83
C ASP A 177 -15.72 18.04 -0.04
N GLY A 178 -14.58 17.88 0.63
CA GLY A 178 -13.91 18.99 1.33
C GLY A 178 -12.89 18.57 2.36
N GLU A 179 -12.45 19.55 3.16
CA GLU A 179 -11.60 19.31 4.32
C GLU A 179 -12.37 18.58 5.42
N THR A 180 -11.74 17.56 6.02
CA THR A 180 -12.40 16.70 7.01
C THR A 180 -11.36 16.08 7.96
N THR A 181 -11.80 15.21 8.86
CA THR A 181 -10.94 14.44 9.76
C THR A 181 -11.34 12.96 9.71
N ILE A 182 -10.43 12.08 10.12
CA ILE A 182 -10.72 10.64 10.24
C ILE A 182 -11.92 10.42 11.16
N ALA A 183 -12.00 11.14 12.28
CA ALA A 183 -13.11 11.06 13.22
C ALA A 183 -14.45 11.46 12.58
N HIS A 184 -14.48 12.56 11.82
CA HIS A 184 -15.69 13.00 11.13
C HIS A 184 -16.18 11.95 10.11
N ILE A 185 -15.29 11.48 9.23
CA ILE A 185 -15.66 10.49 8.20
C ILE A 185 -16.21 9.22 8.87
N SER A 186 -15.56 8.74 9.93
CA SER A 186 -16.00 7.55 10.67
C SER A 186 -17.40 7.73 11.24
N ASP A 187 -17.68 8.87 11.87
CA ASP A 187 -18.98 9.15 12.47
C ASP A 187 -20.07 9.29 11.39
N ALA A 188 -19.77 9.95 10.26
CA ALA A 188 -20.71 10.20 9.17
C ALA A 188 -21.06 8.95 8.34
N LEU A 189 -20.07 8.09 8.06
CA LEU A 189 -20.25 6.87 7.27
C LEU A 189 -20.57 5.63 8.13
N HIS A 190 -20.58 5.77 9.46
CA HIS A 190 -20.76 4.66 10.41
C HIS A 190 -19.80 3.48 10.19
N VAL A 191 -18.56 3.78 9.80
CA VAL A 191 -17.46 2.81 9.65
C VAL A 191 -16.45 2.96 10.79
N SER A 192 -15.65 1.93 11.06
CA SER A 192 -14.66 2.01 12.14
C SER A 192 -13.60 3.08 11.87
N ARG A 193 -13.20 3.81 12.92
CA ARG A 193 -12.12 4.82 12.83
C ARG A 193 -10.82 4.24 12.27
N THR A 194 -10.51 3.00 12.63
CA THR A 194 -9.29 2.33 12.19
C THR A 194 -9.31 2.02 10.70
N LEU A 195 -10.47 1.65 10.13
CA LEU A 195 -10.62 1.47 8.69
C LEU A 195 -10.43 2.79 7.94
N VAL A 196 -11.02 3.88 8.46
CA VAL A 196 -10.83 5.21 7.88
C VAL A 196 -9.36 5.61 7.93
N ALA A 197 -8.69 5.43 9.08
CA ALA A 197 -7.27 5.73 9.23
C ALA A 197 -6.41 4.92 8.25
N ASP A 198 -6.70 3.63 8.06
CA ASP A 198 -6.00 2.77 7.10
C ASP A 198 -6.18 3.29 5.66
N VAL A 199 -7.42 3.56 5.23
CA VAL A 199 -7.69 4.08 3.89
C VAL A 199 -7.02 5.43 3.67
N VAL A 200 -7.15 6.36 4.63
CA VAL A 200 -6.53 7.70 4.57
C VAL A 200 -5.00 7.58 4.49
N ALA A 201 -4.38 6.68 5.26
CA ALA A 201 -2.94 6.44 5.21
C ALA A 201 -2.48 5.89 3.85
N TYR A 202 -3.24 4.98 3.23
CA TYR A 202 -2.93 4.48 1.89
C TYR A 202 -3.05 5.58 0.82
N LEU A 203 -4.11 6.39 0.88
CA LEU A 203 -4.29 7.52 -0.04
C LEU A 203 -3.22 8.60 0.16
N ALA A 204 -2.79 8.84 1.40
CA ALA A 204 -1.68 9.75 1.71
C ALA A 204 -0.33 9.18 1.23
N GLY A 205 -0.11 7.87 1.37
CA GLY A 205 1.05 7.17 0.81
C GLY A 205 1.12 7.24 -0.71
N ALA A 206 -0.05 7.22 -1.37
CA ALA A 206 -0.20 7.48 -2.81
C ALA A 206 -0.10 8.98 -3.19
N GLN A 207 0.14 9.86 -2.21
CA GLN A 207 0.23 11.32 -2.35
C GLN A 207 -1.07 11.99 -2.81
N LEU A 208 -2.21 11.31 -2.68
CA LEU A 208 -3.54 11.82 -3.06
C LEU A 208 -4.22 12.57 -1.91
N VAL A 209 -3.93 12.20 -0.66
CA VAL A 209 -4.37 12.92 0.54
C VAL A 209 -3.21 13.69 1.15
N VAL A 210 -3.49 14.89 1.65
CA VAL A 210 -2.53 15.72 2.37
C VAL A 210 -3.12 16.21 3.69
N PRO A 211 -2.32 16.23 4.78
CA PRO A 211 -2.65 16.99 5.95
C PRO A 211 -2.68 18.49 5.66
N ARG A 212 -3.57 19.22 6.34
CA ARG A 212 -3.65 20.67 6.34
C ARG A 212 -3.04 21.19 7.64
N CYS A 213 -2.01 22.02 7.51
CA CYS A 213 -1.40 22.75 8.63
C CYS A 213 -2.14 24.05 8.90
#